data_AF-A0A6A6PHX8-F1
#
_entry.id   AF-A0A6A6PHX8-F1
#
_cell.length_a   1.000
_cell.length_b   1.000
_cell.length_c   1.000
_cell.angle_alpha   90.00
_cell.angle_beta   90.00
_cell.angle_gamma   90.00
#
_symmetry.space_group_name_H-M   'P 1'
#
loop_
_entity.id
_entity.type
_entity.pdbx_description
1 polymer ?
#
loop_
_entity_poly.entity_id
_entity_poly.type
_entity_poly.pdbx_seq_one_letter_code
_entity_poly.pdbx_strand_id
1 'polypeptide(L)'
;MSRRILLHNQPKSPTPTNTIRSFLHHNYQPNPRPLNPATSLTTTLVASDRAHPLYPQVQRELQAFNPGLLHWRVRTSNDLSPRGVVRSWALRRVKVALLAELRERGFARDGRKLDGGEGDGLRGALSVIVDRGGGAIRASGVEVRREVGKVLDAVMRAHKRDRDEKTRGLTAERAGGAAPLRILRVKSGRGDRSDTSPG
;
A
#
# COMPACT_ATOMS: atom_id res chain seq x y z
N MET A 1 63.10 -33.30 22.10
CA MET A 1 62.45 -32.87 20.84
C MET A 1 61.07 -32.30 21.15
N SER A 2 60.97 -30.99 21.40
CA SER A 2 59.69 -30.32 21.72
C SER A 2 59.14 -29.60 20.49
N ARG A 3 58.02 -30.08 19.95
CA ARG A 3 57.29 -29.41 18.87
C ARG A 3 56.36 -28.35 19.46
N ARG A 4 56.72 -27.10 19.21
CA ARG A 4 55.96 -25.87 19.49
C ARG A 4 54.74 -25.83 18.57
N ILE A 5 53.53 -25.93 19.12
CA ILE A 5 52.28 -25.83 18.35
C ILE A 5 52.05 -24.35 18.04
N LEU A 6 52.14 -23.97 16.76
CA LEU A 6 51.79 -22.66 16.25
C LEU A 6 50.26 -22.54 16.21
N LEU A 7 49.70 -21.83 17.19
CA LEU A 7 48.32 -21.35 17.17
C LEU A 7 48.14 -20.43 15.96
N HIS A 8 47.50 -20.97 14.92
CA HIS A 8 47.11 -20.22 13.74
C HIS A 8 46.06 -19.18 14.14
N ASN A 9 46.45 -17.92 14.06
CA ASN A 9 45.59 -16.76 14.24
C ASN A 9 44.69 -16.65 12.99
N GLN A 10 43.50 -17.26 13.04
CA GLN A 10 42.53 -17.14 11.95
C GLN A 10 42.04 -15.68 11.86
N PRO A 11 42.07 -15.05 10.68
CA PRO A 11 41.49 -13.73 10.50
C PRO A 11 40.00 -13.80 10.79
N LYS A 12 39.54 -12.97 11.74
CA LYS A 12 38.11 -12.81 12.04
C LYS A 12 37.39 -12.41 10.75
N SER A 13 36.50 -13.26 10.26
CA SER A 13 35.64 -12.96 9.12
C SER A 13 34.96 -11.60 9.34
N PRO A 14 34.90 -10.71 8.33
CA PRO A 14 34.20 -9.45 8.48
C PRO A 14 32.74 -9.74 8.81
N THR A 15 32.29 -9.29 9.98
CA THR A 15 30.89 -9.35 10.39
C THR A 15 30.03 -8.81 9.26
N PRO A 16 28.98 -9.52 8.79
CA PRO A 16 28.12 -9.01 7.74
C PRO A 16 27.57 -7.67 8.23
N THR A 17 27.93 -6.60 7.51
CA THR A 17 27.42 -5.26 7.75
C THR A 17 25.90 -5.39 7.74
N ASN A 18 25.30 -5.17 8.91
CA ASN A 18 23.87 -5.32 9.16
C ASN A 18 23.13 -4.39 8.19
N THR A 19 22.81 -4.92 7.02
CA THR A 19 21.98 -4.26 6.04
C THR A 19 20.62 -4.27 6.69
N ILE A 20 20.29 -3.17 7.38
CA ILE A 20 19.08 -3.02 8.16
C ILE A 20 17.93 -3.34 7.22
N ARG A 21 17.36 -4.55 7.36
CA ARG A 21 16.15 -4.93 6.66
C ARG A 21 15.10 -3.88 7.01
N SER A 22 14.37 -3.42 6.00
CA SER A 22 13.30 -2.45 6.24
C SER A 22 12.35 -3.01 7.29
N PHE A 23 12.14 -2.26 8.37
CA PHE A 23 11.27 -2.66 9.47
C PHE A 23 9.85 -2.09 9.31
N LEU A 24 9.55 -1.51 8.15
CA LEU A 24 8.23 -1.01 7.79
C LEU A 24 7.77 -1.69 6.51
N HIS A 25 6.66 -2.41 6.60
CA HIS A 25 5.91 -2.84 5.43
C HIS A 25 4.84 -1.78 5.12
N HIS A 26 4.51 -1.60 3.85
CA HIS A 26 3.43 -0.72 3.47
C HIS A 26 2.57 -1.32 2.37
N ASN A 27 1.29 -0.98 2.39
CA ASN A 27 0.33 -1.27 1.35
C ASN A 27 -0.36 0.05 0.96
N TYR A 28 -0.22 0.45 -0.29
CA TYR A 28 -0.80 1.67 -0.82
C TYR A 28 -1.78 1.35 -1.95
N GLN A 29 -2.96 1.96 -1.88
CA GLN A 29 -4.00 1.87 -2.90
C GLN A 29 -4.35 3.29 -3.39
N PRO A 30 -4.07 3.65 -4.66
CA PRO A 30 -4.28 5.00 -5.17
C PRO A 30 -5.76 5.38 -5.31
N ASN A 31 -6.61 4.40 -5.63
CA ASN A 31 -8.07 4.56 -5.76
C ASN A 31 -8.78 3.68 -4.71
N PRO A 32 -8.84 4.13 -3.45
CA PRO A 32 -9.38 3.32 -2.37
C PRO A 32 -10.90 3.32 -2.39
N ARG A 33 -11.48 2.16 -2.05
CA ARG A 33 -12.89 2.07 -1.66
C ARG A 33 -13.02 2.49 -0.18
N PRO A 34 -14.24 2.72 0.34
CA PRO A 34 -14.44 3.02 1.76
C PRO A 34 -13.86 1.95 2.69
N LEU A 35 -13.96 0.68 2.29
CA LEU A 35 -13.21 -0.42 2.89
C LEU A 35 -11.88 -0.57 2.14
N ASN A 36 -10.77 -0.25 2.82
CA ASN A 36 -9.44 -0.20 2.23
C ASN A 36 -8.36 -0.68 3.22
N PRO A 37 -7.07 -0.75 2.81
CA PRO A 37 -5.98 -1.18 3.68
C PRO A 37 -5.77 -0.33 4.94
N ALA A 38 -6.24 0.92 4.96
CA ALA A 38 -6.17 1.79 6.14
C ALA A 38 -7.33 1.55 7.12
N THR A 39 -8.45 0.96 6.69
CA THR A 39 -9.64 0.68 7.52
C THR A 39 -9.36 -0.36 8.61
N SER A 40 -9.74 -0.09 9.86
CA SER A 40 -9.54 -1.02 10.99
C SER A 40 -10.19 -2.38 10.75
N LEU A 41 -9.57 -3.48 11.21
CA LEU A 41 -10.20 -4.80 11.16
C LEU A 41 -11.55 -4.82 11.88
N THR A 42 -11.65 -4.16 13.03
CA THR A 42 -12.92 -4.00 13.76
C THR A 42 -13.98 -3.34 12.89
N THR A 43 -13.65 -2.25 12.19
CA THR A 43 -14.58 -1.56 11.29
C THR A 43 -15.02 -2.47 10.15
N THR A 44 -14.10 -3.25 9.57
CA THR A 44 -14.43 -4.22 8.53
C THR A 44 -15.40 -5.29 9.03
N LEU A 45 -15.16 -5.86 10.22
CA LEU A 45 -16.05 -6.86 10.82
C LEU A 45 -17.43 -6.30 11.14
N VAL A 46 -17.49 -5.10 11.71
CA VAL A 46 -18.77 -4.41 11.98
C VAL A 46 -19.50 -4.09 10.68
N ALA A 47 -18.80 -3.64 9.64
CA ALA A 47 -19.41 -3.32 8.35
C ALA A 47 -20.00 -4.56 7.65
N SER A 48 -19.47 -5.76 7.91
CA SER A 48 -20.02 -7.01 7.37
C SER A 48 -21.23 -7.54 8.14
N ASP A 49 -21.41 -7.15 9.41
CA ASP A 49 -22.49 -7.64 10.25
C ASP A 49 -23.57 -6.57 10.46
N ARG A 50 -24.71 -6.75 9.81
CA ARG A 50 -25.86 -5.84 9.93
C ARG A 50 -26.54 -5.88 11.30
N ALA A 51 -26.41 -6.99 12.04
CA ALA A 51 -26.98 -7.13 13.37
C ALA A 51 -26.11 -6.47 14.44
N HIS A 52 -24.87 -6.10 14.10
CA HIS A 52 -23.97 -5.44 15.03
C HIS A 52 -24.51 -4.07 15.45
N PRO A 53 -24.57 -3.72 16.75
CA PRO A 53 -25.17 -2.47 17.23
C PRO A 53 -24.51 -1.21 16.66
N LEU A 54 -23.21 -1.27 16.36
CA LEU A 54 -22.46 -0.17 15.73
C LEU A 54 -22.59 -0.09 14.20
N TYR A 55 -23.31 -1.01 13.55
CA TYR A 55 -23.44 -1.04 12.09
C TYR A 55 -23.94 0.29 11.50
N PRO A 56 -25.00 0.95 12.02
CA PRO A 56 -25.48 2.21 11.45
C PRO A 56 -24.45 3.34 11.53
N GLN A 57 -23.63 3.35 12.58
CA GLN A 57 -22.55 4.33 12.73
C GLN A 57 -21.45 4.07 11.70
N VAL A 58 -20.98 2.82 11.58
CA VAL A 58 -19.94 2.46 10.61
C VAL A 58 -20.38 2.72 9.18
N GLN A 59 -21.65 2.46 8.83
CA GLN A 59 -22.17 2.78 7.50
C GLN A 59 -22.12 4.29 7.21
N ARG A 60 -22.48 5.15 8.16
CA ARG A 60 -22.37 6.61 8.00
C ARG A 60 -20.92 7.05 7.79
N GLU A 61 -19.98 6.47 8.54
CA GLU A 61 -18.54 6.75 8.36
C GLU A 61 -18.03 6.30 6.98
N LEU A 62 -18.48 5.14 6.49
CA LEU A 62 -18.12 4.65 5.16
C LEU A 62 -18.74 5.48 4.04
N GLN A 63 -19.95 6.00 4.22
CA GLN A 63 -20.59 6.91 3.26
C GLN A 63 -19.91 8.30 3.24
N ALA A 64 -19.41 8.77 4.39
CA ALA A 64 -18.64 10.00 4.48
C ALA A 64 -17.18 9.87 3.97
N PHE A 65 -16.78 8.69 3.50
CA PHE A 65 -15.44 8.45 2.98
C PHE A 65 -15.16 9.30 1.73
N ASN A 66 -14.15 10.16 1.81
CA ASN A 66 -13.71 10.99 0.69
C ASN A 66 -12.50 10.36 -0.02
N PRO A 67 -12.64 9.81 -1.24
CA PRO A 67 -11.53 9.20 -1.99
C PRO A 67 -10.48 10.22 -2.47
N GLY A 68 -10.78 11.53 -2.43
CA GLY A 68 -9.87 12.60 -2.80
C GLY A 68 -8.81 12.93 -1.76
N LEU A 69 -8.87 12.32 -0.57
CA LEU A 69 -7.90 12.51 0.51
C LEU A 69 -6.97 11.29 0.66
N LEU A 70 -5.84 11.50 1.33
CA LEU A 70 -4.97 10.43 1.81
C LEU A 70 -5.48 9.90 3.15
N HIS A 71 -5.96 8.67 3.14
CA HIS A 71 -6.32 7.91 4.32
C HIS A 71 -5.15 7.05 4.71
N TRP A 72 -4.56 7.25 5.89
CA TRP A 72 -3.43 6.43 6.31
C TRP A 72 -3.57 5.93 7.73
N ARG A 73 -2.96 4.76 7.97
CA ARG A 73 -2.93 4.13 9.30
C ARG A 73 -1.61 3.42 9.51
N VAL A 74 -1.07 3.58 10.71
CA VAL A 74 0.06 2.79 11.20
C VAL A 74 -0.46 1.68 12.10
N ARG A 75 -0.01 0.45 11.86
CA ARG A 75 -0.34 -0.77 12.62
C ARG A 75 0.93 -1.38 13.18
N THR A 76 0.79 -2.07 14.30
CA THR A 76 1.84 -2.90 14.90
C THR A 76 1.30 -4.32 15.04
N SER A 77 2.14 -5.33 14.82
CA SER A 77 1.78 -6.71 15.17
C SER A 77 1.85 -6.90 16.69
N ASN A 78 1.05 -7.82 17.23
CA ASN A 78 1.21 -8.26 18.61
C ASN A 78 2.56 -8.94 18.84
N ASP A 79 3.14 -9.54 17.80
CA ASP A 79 4.44 -10.21 17.84
C ASP A 79 5.64 -9.23 17.94
N LEU A 80 5.41 -7.92 17.77
CA LEU A 80 6.47 -6.92 17.88
C LEU A 80 7.06 -6.87 19.30
N SER A 81 6.22 -7.02 20.32
CA SER A 81 6.63 -7.07 21.72
C SER A 81 5.44 -7.55 22.56
N PRO A 82 5.65 -8.37 23.60
CA PRO A 82 4.56 -8.75 24.52
C PRO A 82 4.00 -7.54 25.28
N ARG A 83 4.82 -6.52 25.53
CA ARG A 83 4.43 -5.32 26.29
C ARG A 83 3.68 -4.32 25.41
N GLY A 84 2.42 -4.05 25.75
CA GLY A 84 1.58 -3.10 25.03
C GLY A 84 2.14 -1.67 24.98
N VAL A 85 2.86 -1.26 26.04
CA VAL A 85 3.54 0.05 26.11
C VAL A 85 4.62 0.16 25.03
N VAL A 86 5.40 -0.91 24.81
CA VAL A 86 6.46 -0.93 23.79
C VAL A 86 5.87 -0.87 22.39
N ARG A 87 4.80 -1.63 22.13
CA ARG A 87 4.08 -1.58 20.84
C ARG A 87 3.52 -0.18 20.57
N SER A 88 2.91 0.43 21.58
CA SER A 88 2.34 1.79 21.49
C SER A 88 3.42 2.84 21.27
N TRP A 89 4.57 2.70 21.92
CA TRP A 89 5.72 3.58 21.74
C TRP A 89 6.27 3.51 20.31
N ALA A 90 6.52 2.30 19.78
CA ALA A 90 6.99 2.11 18.40
C ALA A 90 6.00 2.69 17.38
N LEU A 91 4.70 2.43 17.57
CA LEU A 91 3.62 2.96 16.74
C LEU A 91 3.60 4.50 16.73
N ARG A 92 3.72 5.14 17.90
CA ARG A 92 3.77 6.61 18.02
C ARG A 92 4.97 7.19 17.27
N ARG A 93 6.16 6.57 17.38
CA ARG A 93 7.36 7.04 16.68
C ARG A 93 7.18 7.06 15.18
N VAL A 94 6.64 5.99 14.60
CA VAL A 94 6.37 5.91 13.16
C VAL A 94 5.30 6.92 12.74
N LYS A 95 4.23 7.10 13.53
CA LYS A 95 3.19 8.12 13.24
C LYS A 95 3.76 9.54 13.24
N VAL A 96 4.58 9.89 14.23
CA VAL A 96 5.20 11.21 14.34
C VAL A 96 6.15 11.45 13.17
N ALA A 97 6.97 10.45 12.82
CA ALA A 97 7.86 10.53 11.66
C ALA A 97 7.07 10.70 10.35
N LEU A 98 5.98 9.96 10.15
CA LEU A 98 5.13 10.06 8.96
C LEU A 98 4.47 11.44 8.82
N LEU A 99 3.97 11.99 9.92
CA LEU A 99 3.43 13.35 9.95
C LEU A 99 4.49 14.40 9.65
N ALA A 100 5.70 14.24 10.21
CA ALA A 100 6.80 15.17 9.98
C ALA A 100 7.24 15.17 8.52
N GLU A 101 7.40 13.99 7.92
CA GLU A 101 7.78 13.85 6.52
C GLU A 101 6.69 14.35 5.55
N LEU A 102 5.40 14.10 5.85
CA LEU A 102 4.31 14.66 5.05
C LEU A 102 4.37 16.19 5.04
N ARG A 103 4.56 16.81 6.21
CA ARG A 103 4.65 18.27 6.35
C ARG A 103 5.88 18.84 5.64
N GLU A 104 7.03 18.20 5.79
CA GLU A 104 8.28 18.60 5.14
C GLU A 104 8.16 18.56 3.61
N ARG A 105 7.36 17.63 3.08
CA ARG A 105 7.03 17.53 1.65
C ARG A 105 5.87 18.42 1.21
N GLY A 106 5.39 19.31 2.07
CA GLY A 106 4.31 20.26 1.76
C GLY A 106 2.91 19.69 1.80
N PHE A 107 2.68 18.57 2.49
CA PHE A 107 1.37 17.96 2.65
C PHE A 107 0.83 18.08 4.08
N ALA A 108 -0.46 18.37 4.18
CA ALA A 108 -1.24 18.23 5.39
C ALA A 108 -1.39 16.74 5.76
N ARG A 109 -1.96 16.50 6.96
CA ARG A 109 -2.17 15.14 7.48
C ARG A 109 -3.00 14.26 6.54
N ASP A 110 -3.98 14.85 5.87
CA ASP A 110 -4.91 14.19 4.97
C ASP A 110 -4.45 14.21 3.50
N GLY A 111 -3.18 14.54 3.26
CA GLY A 111 -2.59 14.57 1.92
C GLY A 111 -2.96 15.80 1.08
N ARG A 112 -3.80 16.71 1.58
CA ARG A 112 -3.96 18.03 0.95
C ARG A 112 -2.63 18.77 0.93
N LYS A 113 -2.42 19.65 -0.04
CA LYS A 113 -1.24 20.50 -0.01
C LYS A 113 -1.40 21.60 1.04
N LEU A 114 -0.27 21.96 1.63
CA LEU A 114 -0.14 23.19 2.40
C LEU A 114 0.02 24.36 1.42
N ASP A 115 -0.41 25.56 1.84
CA ASP A 115 -0.46 26.75 0.98
C ASP A 115 0.89 27.02 0.29
N GLY A 116 0.84 27.25 -1.03
CA GLY A 116 2.03 27.51 -1.86
C GLY A 116 2.58 26.30 -2.63
N GLY A 117 1.99 25.10 -2.49
CA GLY A 117 2.41 23.92 -3.26
C GLY A 117 1.70 23.77 -4.61
N GLU A 118 2.46 23.69 -5.71
CA GLU A 118 1.93 23.53 -7.08
C GLU A 118 1.56 22.07 -7.41
N GLY A 119 0.34 21.83 -7.93
CA GLY A 119 -0.18 20.53 -8.43
C GLY A 119 -1.20 19.82 -7.52
N ASP A 120 -1.65 18.62 -7.89
CA ASP A 120 -2.64 17.86 -7.10
C ASP A 120 -2.08 17.37 -5.73
N GLY A 121 -2.94 17.35 -4.71
CA GLY A 121 -2.62 16.76 -3.40
C GLY A 121 -2.44 15.25 -3.46
N LEU A 122 -1.86 14.68 -2.39
CA LEU A 122 -1.71 13.23 -2.27
C LEU A 122 -3.04 12.60 -1.83
N ARG A 123 -3.48 11.57 -2.56
CA ARG A 123 -4.72 10.82 -2.26
C ARG A 123 -4.46 9.32 -2.21
N GLY A 124 -5.39 8.57 -1.64
CA GLY A 124 -5.37 7.12 -1.61
C GLY A 124 -5.47 6.54 -0.20
N ALA A 125 -5.27 5.22 -0.06
CA ALA A 125 -5.21 4.56 1.24
C ALA A 125 -3.82 3.96 1.48
N LEU A 126 -3.18 4.31 2.60
CA LEU A 126 -1.86 3.83 3.01
C LEU A 126 -1.94 3.08 4.35
N SER A 127 -1.61 1.80 4.35
CA SER A 127 -1.38 1.03 5.56
C SER A 127 0.12 0.86 5.78
N VAL A 128 0.64 1.34 6.89
CA VAL A 128 2.04 1.11 7.31
C VAL A 128 2.04 0.12 8.45
N ILE A 129 2.80 -0.96 8.33
CA ILE A 129 2.86 -2.04 9.30
C ILE A 129 4.29 -2.09 9.85
N VAL A 130 4.42 -1.93 11.15
CA VAL A 130 5.70 -2.10 11.85
C VAL A 130 6.01 -3.58 11.96
N ASP A 131 7.13 -3.98 11.39
CA ASP A 131 7.56 -5.38 11.32
C ASP A 131 7.88 -5.97 12.71
N ARG A 132 7.74 -7.28 12.82
CA ARG A 132 7.88 -8.09 14.04
C ARG A 132 9.32 -8.16 14.55
N GLY A 133 10.33 -7.90 13.71
CA GLY A 133 11.77 -8.03 14.06
C GLY A 133 12.32 -7.00 15.06
N GLY A 134 11.48 -6.16 15.67
CA GLY A 134 11.89 -5.15 16.65
C GLY A 134 12.79 -4.04 16.07
N GLY A 135 12.93 -3.94 14.75
CA GLY A 135 13.75 -2.93 14.09
C GLY A 135 13.32 -1.52 14.46
N ALA A 136 12.01 -1.24 14.43
CA ALA A 136 11.48 0.07 14.84
C ALA A 136 11.68 0.41 16.32
N ILE A 137 11.86 -0.61 17.19
CA ILE A 137 12.13 -0.40 18.61
C ILE A 137 13.58 0.06 18.81
N ARG A 138 14.51 -0.62 18.14
CA ARG A 138 15.96 -0.41 18.27
C ARG A 138 16.48 0.77 17.42
N ALA A 139 15.80 1.07 16.32
CA ALA A 139 16.19 2.13 15.41
C ALA A 139 16.18 3.49 16.10
N SER A 140 17.12 4.35 15.73
CA SER A 140 17.16 5.75 16.14
C SER A 140 16.03 6.55 15.46
N GLY A 141 15.75 7.77 15.97
CA GLY A 141 14.74 8.65 15.36
C GLY A 141 15.02 8.95 13.88
N VAL A 142 16.29 9.17 13.55
CA VAL A 142 16.76 9.45 12.19
C VAL A 142 16.51 8.26 11.26
N GLU A 143 16.75 7.04 11.74
CA GLU A 143 16.51 5.82 10.95
C GLU A 143 15.02 5.56 10.71
N VAL A 144 14.18 5.78 11.73
CA VAL A 144 12.72 5.69 11.57
C VAL A 144 12.22 6.71 10.55
N ARG A 145 12.69 7.95 10.63
CA ARG A 145 12.34 9.00 9.67
C ARG A 145 12.79 8.62 8.25
N ARG A 146 14.02 8.13 8.08
CA ARG A 146 14.55 7.68 6.78
C ARG A 146 13.70 6.55 6.18
N GLU A 147 13.32 5.54 6.95
CA GLU A 147 12.47 4.45 6.46
C GLU A 147 11.07 4.94 6.08
N VAL A 148 10.50 5.86 6.87
CA VAL A 148 9.23 6.51 6.54
C VAL A 148 9.33 7.33 5.24
N GLY A 149 10.44 8.04 5.04
CA GLY A 149 10.72 8.77 3.80
C GLY A 149 10.67 7.85 2.58
N LYS A 150 11.30 6.67 2.65
CA LYS A 150 11.24 5.65 1.59
C LYS A 150 9.81 5.19 1.29
N VAL A 151 8.99 5.02 2.33
CA VAL A 151 7.56 4.67 2.17
C VAL A 151 6.82 5.78 1.43
N LEU A 152 7.01 7.04 1.80
CA LEU A 152 6.38 8.16 1.13
C LEU A 152 6.88 8.33 -0.32
N ASP A 153 8.16 8.11 -0.60
CA ASP A 153 8.70 8.09 -1.97
C ASP A 153 8.04 7.01 -2.82
N ALA A 154 7.80 5.82 -2.25
CA ALA A 154 7.07 4.75 -2.94
C ALA A 154 5.62 5.16 -3.23
N VAL A 155 4.94 5.76 -2.25
CA VAL A 155 3.56 6.26 -2.39
C VAL A 155 3.46 7.36 -3.44
N MET A 156 4.33 8.36 -3.42
CA MET A 156 4.35 9.45 -4.40
C MET A 156 4.62 8.93 -5.82
N ARG A 157 5.54 7.95 -5.98
CA ARG A 157 5.78 7.29 -7.26
C ARG A 157 4.55 6.53 -7.76
N ALA A 158 3.89 5.77 -6.89
CA ALA A 158 2.66 5.05 -7.24
C ALA A 158 1.52 6.01 -7.60
N HIS A 159 1.40 7.12 -6.88
CA HIS A 159 0.40 8.15 -7.15
C HIS A 159 0.61 8.83 -8.51
N LYS A 160 1.87 9.17 -8.84
CA LYS A 160 2.21 9.73 -10.16
C LYS A 160 1.85 8.77 -11.30
N ARG A 161 2.14 7.47 -11.14
CA ARG A 161 1.80 6.43 -12.13
C ARG A 161 0.29 6.35 -12.40
N ASP A 162 -0.54 6.35 -11.35
CA ASP A 162 -2.02 6.34 -11.49
C ASP A 162 -2.53 7.57 -12.25
N ARG A 163 -1.93 8.75 -11.98
CA ARG A 163 -2.29 9.99 -12.68
C ARG A 163 -1.93 9.93 -14.15
N ASP A 164 -0.72 9.46 -14.46
CA ASP A 164 -0.23 9.35 -15.84
C ASP A 164 -1.07 8.34 -16.65
N GLU A 165 -1.46 7.22 -16.03
CA GLU A 165 -2.32 6.19 -16.65
C GLU A 165 -3.72 6.72 -16.95
N LYS A 166 -4.36 7.43 -16.01
CA LYS A 166 -5.66 8.09 -16.26
C LYS A 166 -5.58 9.11 -17.39
N THR A 167 -4.52 9.90 -17.41
CA THR A 167 -4.31 10.92 -18.45
C THR A 167 -4.23 10.24 -19.83
N ARG A 168 -3.48 9.14 -19.95
CA ARG A 168 -3.35 8.38 -21.21
C ARG A 168 -4.67 7.72 -21.65
N GLY A 169 -5.44 7.17 -20.72
CA GLY A 169 -6.73 6.54 -21.00
C GLY A 169 -7.74 7.53 -21.59
N LEU A 170 -7.82 8.75 -21.04
CA LEU A 170 -8.68 9.82 -21.54
C LEU A 170 -8.30 10.29 -22.95
N THR A 171 -7.01 10.35 -23.26
CA THR A 171 -6.55 10.74 -24.61
C THR A 171 -6.85 9.66 -25.66
N ALA A 172 -6.75 8.38 -25.28
CA ALA A 172 -7.08 7.26 -26.16
C ALA A 172 -8.58 7.17 -26.45
N GLU A 173 -9.44 7.44 -25.47
CA GLU A 173 -10.90 7.43 -25.65
C GLU A 173 -11.38 8.60 -26.51
N ARG A 174 -10.78 9.79 -26.35
CA ARG A 174 -11.08 10.96 -27.20
C ARG A 174 -10.62 10.82 -28.65
N ALA A 175 -9.57 10.03 -28.91
CA ALA A 175 -9.10 9.74 -30.27
C ALA A 175 -9.90 8.62 -30.97
N GLY A 176 -10.76 7.89 -30.24
CA GLY A 176 -11.51 6.71 -30.70
C GLY A 176 -12.95 6.96 -31.11
N GLY A 177 -13.32 8.18 -31.50
CA GLY A 177 -14.64 8.52 -32.03
C GLY A 177 -14.90 7.95 -33.43
N ALA A 178 -14.98 6.62 -33.56
CA ALA A 178 -15.68 5.87 -34.61
C ALA A 178 -15.49 4.37 -34.33
N ALA A 179 -16.34 3.78 -33.47
CA ALA A 179 -16.46 2.33 -33.43
C ALA A 179 -17.29 1.88 -34.64
N PRO A 180 -16.74 1.10 -35.61
CA PRO A 180 -17.58 0.49 -36.62
C PRO A 180 -18.42 -0.59 -35.94
N LEU A 181 -19.74 -0.47 -36.12
CA LEU A 181 -20.74 -1.50 -35.83
C LEU A 181 -20.23 -2.86 -36.32
N ARG A 182 -19.81 -3.73 -35.40
CA ARG A 182 -19.60 -5.15 -35.68
C ARG A 182 -20.96 -5.77 -35.92
N ILE A 183 -21.39 -5.76 -37.18
CA ILE A 183 -22.50 -6.56 -37.67
C ILE A 183 -22.15 -8.02 -37.38
N LEU A 184 -22.81 -8.61 -36.38
CA LEU A 184 -22.79 -10.04 -36.11
C LEU A 184 -23.37 -10.74 -37.34
N ARG A 185 -22.49 -11.26 -38.19
CA ARG A 185 -22.84 -12.12 -39.33
C ARG A 185 -23.42 -13.42 -38.77
N VAL A 186 -24.75 -13.50 -38.77
CA VAL A 186 -25.52 -14.72 -38.53
C VAL A 186 -25.10 -15.75 -39.58
N LYS A 187 -24.42 -16.82 -39.16
CA LYS A 187 -24.22 -18.02 -39.99
C LYS A 187 -25.55 -18.78 -40.01
N SER A 188 -26.29 -18.66 -41.12
CA SER A 188 -27.40 -19.54 -41.44
C SER A 188 -26.87 -20.94 -41.75
N GLY A 189 -27.24 -21.91 -40.91
CA GLY A 189 -27.05 -23.32 -41.20
C GLY A 189 -28.13 -23.80 -42.15
N ARG A 190 -27.77 -24.06 -43.41
CA ARG A 190 -28.61 -24.74 -44.39
C ARG A 190 -27.80 -25.93 -44.92
N GLY A 191 -27.91 -27.06 -44.22
CA GLY A 191 -27.43 -28.35 -44.70
C GLY A 191 -28.61 -29.10 -45.27
N ASP A 192 -28.76 -29.03 -46.59
CA ASP A 192 -29.78 -29.74 -47.35
C ASP A 192 -29.30 -31.13 -47.75
N ARG A 193 -30.28 -32.01 -47.97
CA ARG A 193 -30.19 -33.46 -48.18
C ARG A 193 -29.64 -33.86 -49.55
N SER A 194 -29.06 -35.05 -49.63
CA SER A 194 -29.28 -36.09 -50.68
C SER A 194 -28.36 -37.27 -50.36
N ASP A 195 -28.87 -38.44 -49.94
CA ASP A 195 -29.40 -39.54 -50.75
C ASP A 195 -28.49 -40.01 -51.90
N THR A 196 -27.97 -41.25 -51.80
CA THR A 196 -28.27 -42.41 -52.69
C THR A 196 -27.09 -43.41 -52.73
N SER A 197 -27.34 -44.64 -52.22
CA SER A 197 -26.95 -46.03 -52.60
C SER A 197 -25.90 -46.35 -53.71
N PRO A 198 -25.59 -47.63 -54.03
CA PRO A 198 -25.65 -48.92 -53.29
C PRO A 198 -24.34 -49.75 -53.37
N GLY A 199 -24.29 -50.87 -52.66
CA GLY A 199 -23.29 -51.94 -52.82
C GLY A 199 -23.45 -53.01 -51.76
#